data_AF-A0A920P674-F1
#
_entry.id   AF-A0A920P674-F1
#
_cell.length_a   1.000
_cell.length_b   1.000
_cell.length_c   1.000
_cell.angle_alpha   90.00
_cell.angle_beta   90.00
_cell.angle_gamma   90.00
#
_symmetry.space_group_name_H-M   'P 1'
#
loop_
_entity.id
_entity.type
_entity.pdbx_description
1 polymer ?
#
loop_
_entity_poly.entity_id
_entity_poly.type
_entity_poly.pdbx_seq_one_letter_code
_entity_poly.pdbx_strand_id
1 'polypeptide(L)'
;MNYRAPEGRAAQVRKVKQALLASRSAILTTHINADGDGAGCEAALSSWLRANGTEAWIINPTPFPDTYRFAVEDERWIVPAGSPRARDLCAEADLAVVLDTGEVPRIGRARDLIRELRTVVIDHHQPGAQPIGGISLRDPAAAATGELIYDLCLPPTALGPSR
;
A
#
# COMPACT_ATOMS: atom_id res chain seq x y z
N MET A 1 14.71 13.05 -15.39
CA MET A 1 14.07 11.78 -15.81
C MET A 1 12.77 12.16 -16.51
N ASN A 2 12.51 11.70 -17.74
CA ASN A 2 11.36 12.12 -18.57
C ASN A 2 10.16 11.16 -18.52
N TYR A 3 10.11 10.29 -17.51
CA TYR A 3 9.07 9.30 -17.37
C TYR A 3 7.72 9.96 -17.02
N ARG A 4 6.63 9.41 -17.58
CA ARG A 4 5.24 9.76 -17.23
C ARG A 4 4.45 8.47 -17.05
N ALA A 5 3.57 8.46 -16.06
CA ALA A 5 2.67 7.34 -15.84
C ALA A 5 1.80 7.10 -17.10
N PRO A 6 1.59 5.84 -17.52
CA PRO A 6 0.73 5.53 -18.66
C PRO A 6 -0.66 6.17 -18.55
N GLU A 7 -1.19 6.70 -19.66
CA GLU A 7 -2.48 7.41 -19.67
C GLU A 7 -3.63 6.56 -19.09
N GLY A 8 -3.60 5.25 -19.34
CA GLY A 8 -4.62 4.29 -18.87
C GLY A 8 -4.76 4.20 -17.35
N ARG A 9 -3.74 4.59 -16.58
CA ARG A 9 -3.77 4.55 -15.11
C ARG A 9 -3.74 5.90 -14.42
N ALA A 10 -3.52 7.01 -15.14
CA ALA A 10 -3.38 8.35 -14.55
C ALA A 10 -4.57 8.77 -13.68
N ALA A 11 -5.81 8.45 -14.07
CA ALA A 11 -7.00 8.74 -13.28
C ALA A 11 -7.05 7.94 -11.95
N GLN A 12 -6.69 6.65 -11.99
CA GLN A 12 -6.60 5.81 -10.80
C GLN A 12 -5.50 6.31 -9.86
N VAL A 13 -4.33 6.64 -10.41
CA VAL A 13 -3.20 7.21 -9.67
C VAL A 13 -3.63 8.48 -8.93
N ARG A 14 -4.32 9.42 -9.60
CA ARG A 14 -4.82 10.64 -8.94
C ARG A 14 -5.80 10.33 -7.81
N LYS A 15 -6.77 9.45 -8.04
CA LYS A 15 -7.79 9.08 -7.06
C LYS A 15 -7.17 8.44 -5.82
N VAL A 16 -6.23 7.52 -6.01
CA VAL A 16 -5.50 6.84 -4.93
C VAL A 16 -4.59 7.83 -4.21
N LYS A 17 -3.80 8.63 -4.94
CA LYS A 17 -2.92 9.66 -4.36
C LYS A 17 -3.70 10.66 -3.50
N GLN A 18 -4.88 11.09 -3.95
CA GLN A 18 -5.76 11.97 -3.16
C GLN A 18 -6.23 11.30 -1.87
N ALA A 19 -6.61 10.01 -1.91
CA ALA A 19 -7.03 9.28 -0.72
C ALA A 19 -5.88 9.11 0.29
N LEU A 20 -4.68 8.82 -0.20
CA LEU A 20 -3.46 8.70 0.61
C LEU A 20 -3.13 10.03 1.30
N LEU A 21 -3.02 11.12 0.53
CA LEU A 21 -2.65 12.44 1.07
C LEU A 21 -3.73 13.09 1.96
N ALA A 22 -4.97 12.61 1.93
CA ALA A 22 -6.03 13.08 2.81
C ALA A 22 -6.05 12.37 4.17
N SER A 23 -5.28 11.29 4.35
CA SER A 23 -5.21 10.51 5.59
C SER A 23 -4.17 11.06 6.56
N ARG A 24 -4.41 10.91 7.87
CA ARG A 24 -3.46 11.28 8.92
C ARG A 24 -2.68 10.06 9.40
N SER A 25 -3.31 8.89 9.42
CA SER A 25 -2.69 7.62 9.81
C SER A 25 -3.14 6.48 8.88
N ALA A 26 -2.17 5.69 8.42
CA ALA A 26 -2.37 4.56 7.51
C ALA A 26 -1.74 3.27 8.03
N ILE A 27 -2.46 2.16 7.86
CA ILE A 27 -1.94 0.80 8.03
C ILE A 27 -1.61 0.22 6.66
N LEU A 28 -0.36 -0.15 6.45
CA LEU A 28 0.10 -0.86 5.26
C LEU A 28 0.11 -2.37 5.55
N THR A 29 -0.36 -3.15 4.59
CA THR A 29 -0.26 -4.60 4.64
C THR A 29 -0.07 -5.19 3.25
N THR A 30 0.53 -6.37 3.17
CA THR A 30 0.69 -7.14 1.94
C THR A 30 0.29 -8.60 2.13
N HIS A 31 0.60 -9.45 1.16
CA HIS A 31 0.26 -10.87 1.21
C HIS A 31 1.07 -11.64 2.26
N ILE A 32 0.56 -12.82 2.62
CA ILE A 32 1.26 -13.84 3.42
C ILE A 32 2.61 -14.14 2.78
N ASN A 33 3.66 -14.17 3.60
CA ASN A 33 5.06 -14.34 3.18
C ASN A 33 5.45 -13.30 2.12
N ALA A 34 5.36 -12.02 2.50
CA ALA A 34 5.76 -10.89 1.67
C ALA A 34 7.09 -11.16 0.95
N ASP A 35 7.12 -10.87 -0.34
CA ASP A 35 8.35 -10.93 -1.13
C ASP A 35 8.95 -9.53 -1.29
N GLY A 36 9.87 -9.38 -2.25
CA GLY A 36 10.54 -8.10 -2.50
C GLY A 36 9.63 -7.03 -3.06
N ASP A 37 8.57 -7.38 -3.81
CA ASP A 37 7.64 -6.40 -4.37
C ASP A 37 6.71 -5.89 -3.27
N GLY A 38 6.05 -6.79 -2.53
CA GLY A 38 5.24 -6.44 -1.37
C GLY A 38 6.01 -5.64 -0.30
N ALA A 39 7.14 -6.17 0.17
CA ALA A 39 7.94 -5.52 1.22
C ALA A 39 8.59 -4.21 0.73
N GLY A 40 9.05 -4.15 -0.52
CA GLY A 40 9.61 -2.95 -1.12
C GLY A 40 8.57 -1.84 -1.28
N CYS A 41 7.36 -2.19 -1.70
CA CYS A 41 6.23 -1.27 -1.79
C CYS A 41 5.86 -0.69 -0.42
N GLU A 42 5.84 -1.52 0.63
CA GLU A 42 5.58 -1.08 2.00
C GLU A 42 6.64 -0.09 2.50
N ALA A 43 7.92 -0.39 2.26
CA ALA A 43 9.03 0.48 2.63
C ALA A 43 8.96 1.83 1.91
N ALA A 44 8.81 1.81 0.58
CA ALA A 44 8.71 3.03 -0.22
C ALA A 44 7.50 3.88 0.14
N LEU A 45 6.31 3.25 0.26
CA LEU A 45 5.08 3.98 0.54
C LEU A 45 5.03 4.52 1.96
N SER A 46 5.53 3.79 2.97
CA SER A 46 5.59 4.28 4.35
C SER A 46 6.48 5.53 4.47
N SER A 47 7.67 5.51 3.86
CA SER A 47 8.55 6.69 3.79
C SER A 47 7.86 7.86 3.09
N TRP A 48 7.27 7.62 1.91
CA TRP A 48 6.60 8.67 1.14
C TRP A 48 5.42 9.28 1.88
N LEU A 49 4.56 8.47 2.52
CA LEU A 49 3.43 8.96 3.31
C LEU A 49 3.90 9.84 4.47
N ARG A 50 4.94 9.41 5.19
CA ARG A 50 5.52 10.15 6.32
C ARG A 50 6.13 11.47 5.87
N ALA A 51 6.84 11.48 4.75
CA ALA A 51 7.35 12.71 4.14
C ALA A 51 6.24 13.70 3.73
N ASN A 52 5.00 13.22 3.57
CA ASN A 52 3.81 14.03 3.25
C ASN A 52 2.88 14.25 4.47
N GLY A 53 3.34 13.94 5.69
CA GLY A 53 2.61 14.24 6.93
C GLY A 53 1.58 13.19 7.35
N THR A 54 1.56 12.02 6.71
CA THR A 54 0.74 10.86 7.11
C THR A 54 1.58 9.86 7.89
N GLU A 55 1.18 9.53 9.11
CA GLU A 55 1.78 8.42 9.86
C GLU A 55 1.48 7.08 9.15
N ALA A 56 2.48 6.22 9.01
CA ALA A 56 2.32 4.93 8.33
C ALA A 56 2.96 3.78 9.13
N TRP A 57 2.22 2.67 9.28
CA TRP A 57 2.64 1.49 10.02
C TRP A 57 2.49 0.23 9.18
N ILE A 58 3.49 -0.64 9.19
CA ILE A 58 3.48 -1.91 8.44
C ILE A 58 3.01 -3.03 9.38
N ILE A 59 1.88 -3.66 9.04
CA ILE A 59 1.25 -4.71 9.84
C ILE A 59 0.85 -5.86 8.92
N ASN A 60 1.75 -6.84 8.79
CA ASN A 60 1.60 -7.96 7.85
C ASN A 60 1.00 -9.20 8.47
N PRO A 61 0.32 -10.06 7.68
CA PRO A 61 -0.21 -11.32 8.18
C PRO A 61 0.85 -12.29 8.70
N THR A 62 2.07 -12.19 8.16
CA THR A 62 3.28 -12.89 8.59
C THR A 62 4.36 -11.86 8.97
N PRO A 63 5.41 -12.25 9.72
CA PRO A 63 6.52 -11.34 10.02
C PRO A 63 7.08 -10.69 8.76
N PHE A 64 7.42 -9.41 8.85
CA PHE A 64 8.13 -8.71 7.78
C PHE A 64 9.48 -9.41 7.52
N PRO A 65 9.86 -9.71 6.26
CA PRO A 65 11.04 -10.52 5.97
C PRO A 65 12.34 -9.79 6.34
N ASP A 66 13.22 -10.47 7.08
CA ASP A 66 14.50 -9.90 7.53
C ASP A 66 15.39 -9.45 6.37
N THR A 67 15.35 -10.18 5.24
CA THR A 67 16.11 -9.87 4.02
C THR A 67 15.80 -8.47 3.47
N TYR A 68 14.62 -7.90 3.73
CA TYR A 68 14.20 -6.60 3.20
C TYR A 68 14.15 -5.49 4.25
N ARG A 69 14.48 -5.79 5.52
CA ARG A 69 14.43 -4.78 6.62
C ARG A 69 15.31 -3.57 6.34
N PHE A 70 16.40 -3.75 5.61
CA PHE A 70 17.30 -2.66 5.22
C PHE A 70 16.63 -1.56 4.40
N ALA A 71 15.49 -1.84 3.75
CA ALA A 71 14.76 -0.88 2.94
C ALA A 71 13.85 0.03 3.76
N VAL A 72 13.50 -0.36 5.00
CA VAL A 72 12.64 0.44 5.87
C VAL A 72 13.51 1.40 6.68
N GLU A 73 13.25 2.71 6.57
CA GLU A 73 14.07 3.75 7.19
C GLU A 73 14.12 3.68 8.72
N ASP A 74 13.04 3.20 9.34
CA ASP A 74 12.94 3.00 10.79
C ASP A 74 12.18 1.71 11.11
N GLU A 75 12.89 0.77 11.71
CA GLU A 75 12.36 -0.55 12.06
C GLU A 75 11.13 -0.47 12.99
N ARG A 76 10.98 0.61 13.76
CA ARG A 76 9.82 0.82 14.64
C ARG A 76 8.50 0.93 13.88
N TRP A 77 8.54 1.20 12.57
CA TRP A 77 7.34 1.27 11.72
C TRP A 77 6.73 -0.11 11.46
N ILE A 78 7.51 -1.19 11.64
CA ILE A 78 7.05 -2.56 11.50
C ILE A 78 6.47 -3.02 12.84
N VAL A 79 5.17 -3.35 12.86
CA VAL A 79 4.47 -3.76 14.08
C VAL A 79 3.90 -5.18 13.89
N PRO A 80 4.24 -6.15 14.75
CA PRO A 80 3.69 -7.50 14.64
C PRO A 80 2.18 -7.52 14.77
N ALA A 81 1.47 -8.09 13.79
CA ALA A 81 0.00 -8.15 13.75
C ALA A 81 -0.66 -8.82 14.98
N GLY A 82 0.07 -9.67 15.70
CA GLY A 82 -0.42 -10.29 16.93
C GLY A 82 -0.30 -9.43 18.19
N SER A 83 0.37 -8.27 18.12
CA SER A 83 0.66 -7.44 19.30
C SER A 83 -0.53 -6.56 19.71
N PRO A 84 -0.65 -6.18 20.99
CA PRO A 84 -1.64 -5.18 21.43
C PRO A 84 -1.50 -3.86 20.66
N ARG A 85 -0.27 -3.40 20.45
CA ARG A 85 0.05 -2.18 19.69
C ARG A 85 -0.53 -2.21 18.28
N ALA A 86 -0.53 -3.36 17.59
CA ALA A 86 -1.13 -3.46 16.26
C ALA A 86 -2.65 -3.21 16.30
N ARG A 87 -3.34 -3.64 17.36
CA ARG A 87 -4.77 -3.41 17.51
C ARG A 87 -5.08 -1.94 17.78
N ASP A 88 -4.30 -1.31 18.66
CA ASP A 88 -4.46 0.10 19.00
C ASP A 88 -4.24 0.98 17.76
N LEU A 89 -3.15 0.74 17.02
CA LEU A 89 -2.85 1.46 15.78
C LEU A 89 -3.95 1.28 14.73
N CYS A 90 -4.47 0.06 14.54
CA CYS A 90 -5.55 -0.19 13.59
C CYS A 90 -6.88 0.46 14.01
N ALA A 91 -7.15 0.56 15.32
CA ALA A 91 -8.36 1.20 15.83
C ALA A 91 -8.34 2.73 15.67
N GLU A 92 -7.15 3.33 15.66
CA GLU A 92 -6.94 4.78 15.53
C GLU A 92 -6.65 5.24 14.09
N ALA A 93 -6.34 4.30 13.18
CA ALA A 93 -6.02 4.63 11.80
C ALA A 93 -7.24 5.09 10.99
N ASP A 94 -6.99 5.87 9.94
CA ASP A 94 -8.03 6.37 9.04
C ASP A 94 -8.15 5.52 7.76
N LEU A 95 -7.05 4.85 7.40
CA LEU A 95 -6.85 4.22 6.11
C LEU A 95 -6.10 2.90 6.25
N ALA A 96 -6.56 1.88 5.54
CA ALA A 96 -5.77 0.71 5.24
C ALA A 96 -5.30 0.75 3.78
N VAL A 97 -4.05 0.35 3.53
CA VAL A 97 -3.49 0.22 2.20
C VAL A 97 -2.99 -1.21 2.04
N VAL A 98 -3.61 -1.93 1.11
CA VAL A 98 -3.23 -3.29 0.74
C VAL A 98 -2.36 -3.22 -0.50
N LEU A 99 -1.16 -3.77 -0.39
CA LEU A 99 -0.11 -3.72 -1.40
C LEU A 99 0.16 -5.11 -1.96
N ASP A 100 0.33 -5.18 -3.28
CA ASP A 100 0.79 -6.38 -3.99
C ASP A 100 -0.13 -7.60 -3.87
N THR A 101 -1.39 -7.34 -3.53
CA THR A 101 -2.46 -8.32 -3.62
C THR A 101 -3.81 -7.63 -3.59
N GLY A 102 -4.71 -8.06 -4.45
CA GLY A 102 -6.11 -7.65 -4.47
C GLY A 102 -7.06 -8.58 -3.72
N GLU A 103 -6.58 -9.68 -3.12
CA GLU A 103 -7.44 -10.79 -2.70
C GLU A 103 -7.48 -11.03 -1.19
N VAL A 104 -8.68 -11.21 -0.63
CA VAL A 104 -8.90 -11.42 0.82
C VAL A 104 -8.09 -12.57 1.40
N PRO A 105 -8.02 -13.77 0.77
CA PRO A 105 -7.28 -14.89 1.34
C PRO A 105 -5.78 -14.64 1.47
N ARG A 106 -5.23 -13.69 0.70
CA ARG A 106 -3.80 -13.40 0.67
C ARG A 106 -3.35 -12.54 1.86
N ILE A 107 -4.23 -11.75 2.47
CA ILE A 107 -3.87 -10.87 3.59
C ILE A 107 -4.11 -11.50 4.97
N GLY A 108 -4.53 -12.77 5.02
CA GLY A 108 -4.63 -13.57 6.25
C GLY A 108 -5.24 -12.83 7.45
N ARG A 109 -4.56 -12.91 8.60
CA ARG A 109 -5.02 -12.28 9.85
C ARG A 109 -5.07 -10.75 9.81
N ALA A 110 -4.38 -10.10 8.86
CA ALA A 110 -4.45 -8.65 8.73
C ALA A 110 -5.85 -8.19 8.32
N ARG A 111 -6.62 -9.04 7.64
CA ARG A 111 -8.02 -8.76 7.26
C ARG A 111 -8.86 -8.30 8.45
N ASP A 112 -8.79 -9.01 9.57
CA ASP A 112 -9.61 -8.71 10.75
C ASP A 112 -9.16 -7.42 11.45
N LEU A 113 -7.89 -7.05 11.31
CA LEU A 113 -7.36 -5.81 11.88
C LEU A 113 -7.82 -4.58 11.11
N ILE A 114 -7.93 -4.69 9.78
CA ILE A 114 -8.22 -3.54 8.90
C ILE A 114 -9.69 -3.48 8.43
N ARG A 115 -10.54 -4.43 8.83
CA ARG A 115 -11.88 -4.63 8.24
C ARG A 115 -12.83 -3.43 8.33
N GLU A 116 -12.67 -2.57 9.34
CA GLU A 116 -13.52 -1.37 9.52
C GLU A 116 -12.87 -0.12 8.89
N LEU A 117 -11.64 -0.22 8.39
CA LEU A 117 -10.93 0.89 7.80
C LEU A 117 -11.35 1.10 6.35
N ARG A 118 -11.42 2.37 5.94
CA ARG A 118 -11.44 2.71 4.52
C ARG A 118 -10.21 2.10 3.87
N THR A 119 -10.39 1.35 2.78
CA THR A 119 -9.31 0.58 2.17
C THR A 119 -8.92 1.13 0.80
N VAL A 120 -7.60 1.21 0.57
CA VAL A 120 -6.95 1.40 -0.73
C VAL A 120 -6.27 0.09 -1.12
N VAL A 121 -6.38 -0.32 -2.37
CA VAL A 121 -5.72 -1.52 -2.92
C VAL A 121 -4.83 -1.09 -4.09
N ILE A 122 -3.55 -1.43 -4.04
CA ILE A 122 -2.56 -1.17 -5.10
C ILE A 122 -1.94 -2.51 -5.46
N ASP A 123 -2.20 -2.99 -6.67
CA ASP A 123 -1.91 -4.38 -7.03
C ASP A 123 -1.76 -4.54 -8.55
N HIS A 124 -0.76 -5.31 -8.98
CA HIS A 124 -0.54 -5.66 -10.38
C HIS A 124 -0.99 -7.09 -10.74
N HIS A 125 -1.56 -7.85 -9.80
CA HIS A 125 -2.04 -9.19 -10.11
C HIS A 125 -3.37 -9.16 -10.87
N GLN A 126 -3.63 -10.23 -11.62
CA GLN A 126 -4.96 -10.48 -12.18
C GLN A 126 -6.01 -10.57 -11.05
N PRO A 127 -7.23 -10.04 -11.24
CA PRO A 127 -8.32 -10.23 -10.30
C PRO A 127 -8.60 -11.71 -10.02
N GLY A 128 -8.71 -12.06 -8.75
CA GLY A 128 -9.14 -13.38 -8.31
C GLY A 128 -10.64 -13.40 -7.97
N ALA A 129 -11.05 -14.46 -7.26
CA ALA A 129 -12.44 -14.71 -6.94
C ALA A 129 -12.96 -13.96 -5.70
N GLN A 130 -12.07 -13.44 -4.85
CA GLN A 130 -12.40 -12.80 -3.58
C GLN A 130 -11.70 -11.44 -3.46
N PRO A 131 -12.09 -10.46 -4.29
CA PRO A 131 -11.43 -9.17 -4.31
C PRO A 131 -11.68 -8.38 -3.03
N ILE A 132 -10.68 -7.61 -2.62
CA ILE A 132 -10.77 -6.59 -1.59
C ILE A 132 -11.43 -5.36 -2.21
N GLY A 133 -12.54 -4.92 -1.62
CA GLY A 133 -13.23 -3.69 -2.03
C GLY A 133 -12.50 -2.43 -1.56
N GLY A 134 -12.83 -1.29 -2.17
CA GLY A 134 -12.28 0.01 -1.79
C GLY A 134 -11.88 0.86 -2.99
N ILE A 135 -10.99 1.82 -2.74
CA ILE A 135 -10.37 2.61 -3.81
C ILE A 135 -9.20 1.79 -4.35
N SER A 136 -9.07 1.68 -5.67
CA SER A 136 -8.05 0.82 -6.25
C SER A 136 -7.22 1.51 -7.33
N LEU A 137 -5.93 1.15 -7.35
CA LEU A 137 -5.03 1.28 -8.50
C LEU A 137 -4.61 -0.14 -8.86
N ARG A 138 -5.25 -0.72 -9.88
CA ARG A 138 -4.97 -2.08 -10.32
C ARG A 138 -4.67 -2.12 -11.80
N ASP A 139 -3.50 -2.63 -12.12
CA ASP A 139 -3.04 -2.72 -13.51
C ASP A 139 -2.22 -4.00 -13.73
N PRO A 140 -2.88 -5.05 -14.25
CA PRO A 140 -2.19 -6.30 -14.56
C PRO A 140 -1.17 -6.25 -15.71
N ALA A 141 -1.07 -5.11 -16.41
CA ALA A 141 -0.01 -4.88 -17.39
C ALA A 141 1.26 -4.30 -16.77
N ALA A 142 1.22 -3.85 -15.50
CA ALA A 142 2.41 -3.39 -14.79
C ALA A 142 3.32 -4.58 -14.43
N ALA A 143 4.63 -4.38 -14.52
CA ALA A 143 5.59 -5.45 -14.28
C ALA A 143 5.64 -5.86 -12.79
N ALA A 144 5.35 -4.91 -11.90
CA ALA A 144 5.39 -5.03 -10.45
C ALA A 144 4.47 -3.99 -9.80
N THR A 145 4.00 -4.25 -8.58
CA THR A 145 3.32 -3.23 -7.77
C THR A 145 4.24 -2.04 -7.49
N GLY A 146 5.55 -2.25 -7.39
CA GLY A 146 6.54 -1.19 -7.26
C GLY A 146 6.51 -0.14 -8.38
N GLU A 147 6.14 -0.53 -9.60
CA GLU A 147 5.93 0.41 -10.72
C GLU A 147 4.76 1.37 -10.43
N LEU A 148 3.68 0.86 -9.85
CA LEU A 148 2.50 1.63 -9.47
C LEU A 148 2.79 2.55 -8.28
N ILE A 149 3.61 2.10 -7.33
CA ILE A 149 4.09 2.93 -6.23
C ILE A 149 4.97 4.08 -6.75
N TYR A 150 5.84 3.81 -7.71
CA TYR A 150 6.62 4.85 -8.36
C TYR A 150 5.73 5.91 -9.00
N ASP A 151 4.70 5.49 -9.76
CA ASP A 151 3.73 6.41 -10.37
C ASP A 151 3.01 7.29 -9.33
N LEU A 152 2.67 6.74 -8.15
CA LEU A 152 2.06 7.50 -7.05
C LEU A 152 3.01 8.54 -6.46
N CYS A 153 4.31 8.25 -6.40
CA CYS A 153 5.30 9.15 -5.83
C CYS A 153 5.63 10.33 -6.76
N LEU A 154 5.35 10.22 -8.06
CA LEU A 154 5.59 11.28 -9.04
C LEU A 154 4.83 12.57 -8.73
N PRO A 155 5.39 13.75 -9.06
CA PRO A 155 4.67 15.01 -8.91
C PRO A 155 3.44 15.06 -9.82
N PRO A 156 2.40 15.84 -9.49
CA PRO A 156 1.18 15.94 -10.32
C PRO A 156 1.45 16.32 -11.79
N THR A 157 2.52 17.07 -12.04
CA THR A 157 2.96 17.49 -13.39
C THR A 157 3.46 16.34 -14.27
N ALA A 158 3.83 15.21 -13.67
CA ALA A 158 4.30 14.01 -14.38
C ALA A 158 3.17 13.01 -14.69
N LEU A 159 1.93 13.27 -14.26
CA LEU A 159 0.76 12.47 -14.60
C LEU A 159 0.17 12.98 -15.93
N GLY A 160 -0.06 12.08 -16.91
CA GLY A 160 -0.72 12.43 -18.18
C GLY A 160 -2.10 13.08 -17.96
N PRO A 161 -2.60 13.95 -18.84
CA PRO A 161 -3.74 14.85 -18.58
C PRO A 161 -5.00 14.14 -18.05
N SER A 162 -5.76 14.82 -17.18
CA SER A 162 -7.13 14.39 -16.84
C SER A 162 -8.00 14.61 -18.06
N ARG A 163 -8.60 13.54 -18.61
CA ARG A 163 -9.69 13.70 -19.59
C ARG A 163 -10.95 14.18 -18.89
#